data_AF-A0A9E3VRT9-F1
#
_entry.id   AF-A0A9E3VRT9-F1
#
_cell.length_a   1.000
_cell.length_b   1.000
_cell.length_c   1.000
_cell.angle_alpha   90.00
_cell.angle_beta   90.00
_cell.angle_gamma   90.00
#
_symmetry.space_group_name_H-M   'P 1'
#
loop_
_entity.id
_entity.type
_entity.pdbx_description
1 polymer ?
#
loop_
_entity_poly.entity_id
_entity_poly.type
_entity_poly.pdbx_seq_one_letter_code
_entity_poly.pdbx_strand_id
1 'polypeptide(L)'
;MHRTVVRLLLVWAVWGTGSPASVPVERLAELSGVVADSGGRRVVVRLRAMDDNPLRYYDGYEEMTGPDGRFRFGQIKPGRYRVETATRGLRLAAVTTVNLRAGEKRRGFKVRVAPSFSLCGRVTGEGASRDGTYAVSVYRLIPEYSVLTQRHFLTTRTDGRFLWEDMEPAAYYLSAPANRRFSEAQQVTVGEGTPAGCSPEVQLQSSSCWVQRILGQIGASV
;
A
#
# COMPACT_ATOMS: atom_id res chain seq x y z
N MET A 1 -41.36 -58.52 -66.51
CA MET A 1 -40.02 -57.99 -66.18
C MET A 1 -39.90 -56.56 -66.70
N HIS A 2 -40.09 -55.55 -65.86
CA HIS A 2 -39.83 -54.13 -66.20
C HIS A 2 -38.96 -53.53 -65.08
N ARG A 3 -37.79 -52.99 -65.44
CA ARG A 3 -36.80 -52.45 -64.50
C ARG A 3 -37.02 -50.94 -64.35
N THR A 4 -37.30 -50.51 -63.13
CA THR A 4 -37.37 -49.10 -62.73
C THR A 4 -35.95 -48.55 -62.52
N VAL A 5 -35.62 -47.45 -63.17
CA VAL A 5 -34.35 -46.72 -62.99
C VAL A 5 -34.56 -45.61 -61.95
N VAL A 6 -33.82 -45.65 -60.85
CA VAL A 6 -33.80 -44.58 -59.83
C VAL A 6 -32.59 -43.68 -60.10
N ARG A 7 -32.83 -42.38 -60.34
CA ARG A 7 -31.81 -41.34 -60.47
C ARG A 7 -31.30 -40.92 -59.08
N LEU A 8 -30.00 -41.11 -58.82
CA LEU A 8 -29.31 -40.54 -57.67
C LEU A 8 -29.02 -39.05 -57.91
N LEU A 9 -29.45 -38.18 -56.99
CA LEU A 9 -29.01 -36.79 -56.91
C LEU A 9 -27.78 -36.71 -55.99
N LEU A 10 -26.66 -36.23 -56.51
CA LEU A 10 -25.45 -35.92 -55.74
C LEU A 10 -25.63 -34.55 -55.06
N VAL A 11 -25.65 -34.53 -53.73
CA VAL A 11 -25.52 -33.31 -52.93
C VAL A 11 -24.03 -33.08 -52.66
N TRP A 12 -23.49 -31.95 -53.10
CA TRP A 12 -22.12 -31.54 -52.80
C TRP A 12 -22.09 -30.85 -51.43
N ALA A 13 -21.26 -31.36 -50.52
CA ALA A 13 -21.00 -30.74 -49.24
C ALA A 13 -20.03 -29.56 -49.41
N VAL A 14 -20.47 -28.35 -49.06
CA VAL A 14 -19.62 -27.16 -48.97
C VAL A 14 -18.82 -27.24 -47.68
N TRP A 15 -17.50 -27.34 -47.78
CA TRP A 15 -16.61 -27.21 -46.63
C TRP A 15 -16.44 -25.72 -46.32
N GLY A 16 -17.03 -25.27 -45.21
CA GLY A 16 -16.77 -23.95 -44.67
C GLY A 16 -15.33 -23.87 -44.17
N THR A 17 -14.49 -23.07 -44.84
CA THR A 17 -13.15 -22.70 -44.39
C THR A 17 -13.27 -21.71 -43.23
N GLY A 18 -13.58 -22.22 -42.04
CA GLY A 18 -13.38 -21.45 -40.81
C GLY A 18 -11.89 -21.16 -40.67
N SER A 19 -11.47 -19.92 -40.96
CA SER A 19 -10.11 -19.46 -40.62
C SER A 19 -9.93 -19.63 -39.12
N PRO A 20 -8.85 -20.29 -38.64
CA PRO A 20 -8.60 -20.36 -37.21
C PRO A 20 -8.43 -18.92 -36.71
N ALA A 21 -9.31 -18.50 -35.81
CA ALA A 21 -9.19 -17.23 -35.13
C ALA A 21 -7.80 -17.19 -34.46
N SER A 22 -6.92 -16.32 -34.94
CA SER A 22 -5.59 -16.16 -34.34
C SER A 22 -5.78 -15.73 -32.89
N VAL A 23 -5.38 -16.59 -31.94
CA VAL A 23 -5.28 -16.20 -30.54
C VAL A 23 -4.26 -15.06 -30.47
N PRO A 24 -4.63 -13.85 -29.97
CA PRO A 24 -3.66 -12.77 -29.83
C PRO A 24 -2.53 -13.24 -28.92
N VAL A 25 -1.31 -13.30 -29.44
CA VAL A 25 -0.13 -13.59 -28.61
C VAL A 25 0.03 -12.42 -27.65
N GLU A 26 -0.28 -12.66 -26.38
CA GLU A 26 -0.06 -11.67 -25.32
C GLU A 26 1.44 -11.41 -25.21
N ARG A 27 1.90 -10.28 -25.76
CA ARG A 27 3.32 -9.91 -25.72
C ARG A 27 3.63 -9.30 -24.37
N LEU A 28 4.22 -10.10 -23.51
CA LEU A 28 4.60 -9.69 -22.16
C LEU A 28 5.82 -8.77 -22.18
N ALA A 29 5.82 -7.81 -21.27
CA ALA A 29 6.86 -6.82 -21.06
C ALA A 29 7.88 -7.28 -20.01
N GLU A 30 9.03 -6.61 -19.99
CA GLU A 30 10.07 -6.72 -18.99
C GLU A 30 10.42 -5.34 -18.44
N LEU A 31 10.66 -5.25 -17.13
CA LEU A 31 11.09 -4.03 -16.46
C LEU A 31 12.30 -4.35 -15.59
N SER A 32 13.37 -3.57 -15.73
CA SER A 32 14.55 -3.67 -14.87
C SER A 32 15.03 -2.31 -14.41
N GLY A 33 15.57 -2.28 -13.21
CA GLY A 33 15.88 -1.03 -12.54
C GLY A 33 16.76 -1.19 -11.31
N VAL A 34 16.89 -0.08 -10.59
CA VAL A 34 17.62 0.01 -9.32
C VAL A 34 16.80 0.81 -8.32
N VAL A 35 16.82 0.37 -7.07
CA VAL A 35 16.34 1.11 -5.92
C VAL A 35 17.52 1.85 -5.28
N ALA A 36 17.40 3.16 -5.16
CA ALA A 36 18.37 4.02 -4.48
C ALA A 36 17.90 4.37 -3.07
N ASP A 37 18.85 4.81 -2.22
CA ASP A 37 18.64 5.28 -0.85
C ASP A 37 18.12 4.23 0.15
N SER A 38 18.21 2.93 -0.19
CA SER A 38 17.80 1.85 0.73
C SER A 38 18.81 1.56 1.85
N GLY A 39 19.95 2.26 1.90
CA GLY A 39 21.03 1.99 2.86
C GLY A 39 21.62 0.59 2.73
N GLY A 40 21.60 0.01 1.52
CA GLY A 40 22.05 -1.36 1.27
C GLY A 40 21.04 -2.45 1.66
N ARG A 41 19.88 -2.08 2.22
CA ARG A 41 18.79 -3.03 2.48
C ARG A 41 18.21 -3.52 1.16
N ARG A 42 17.89 -4.82 1.11
CA ARG A 42 17.08 -5.38 0.02
C ARG A 42 15.66 -4.86 0.15
N VAL A 43 15.11 -4.40 -0.97
CA VAL A 43 13.78 -3.79 -1.05
C VAL A 43 12.87 -4.69 -1.87
N VAL A 44 11.69 -4.97 -1.35
CA VAL A 44 10.61 -5.64 -2.07
C VAL A 44 9.88 -4.56 -2.85
N VAL A 45 9.97 -4.63 -4.17
CA VAL A 45 9.30 -3.74 -5.12
C VAL A 45 8.03 -4.44 -5.59
N ARG A 46 6.92 -3.71 -5.60
CA ARG A 46 5.63 -4.19 -6.10
C ARG A 46 5.15 -3.33 -7.27
N LEU A 47 4.56 -3.97 -8.27
CA LEU A 47 3.82 -3.32 -9.34
C LEU A 47 2.34 -3.64 -9.16
N ARG A 48 1.56 -2.66 -8.72
CA ARG A 48 0.12 -2.78 -8.60
C ARG A 48 -0.54 -2.24 -9.86
N ALA A 49 -1.34 -3.06 -10.54
CA ALA A 49 -2.06 -2.59 -11.73
C ALA A 49 -3.05 -1.47 -11.34
N MET A 50 -3.16 -0.46 -12.19
CA MET A 50 -4.05 0.70 -12.00
C MET A 50 -5.34 0.60 -12.82
N ASP A 51 -5.70 -0.58 -13.32
CA ASP A 51 -6.90 -0.79 -14.12
C ASP A 51 -8.16 -0.88 -13.24
N ASP A 52 -9.24 -0.21 -13.67
CA ASP A 52 -10.53 -0.13 -12.95
C ASP A 52 -11.39 -1.40 -13.11
N ASN A 53 -10.78 -2.59 -13.25
CA ASN A 53 -11.54 -3.83 -13.41
C ASN A 53 -11.69 -4.58 -12.07
N PRO A 54 -12.85 -4.48 -11.39
CA PRO A 54 -13.06 -5.09 -10.07
C PRO A 54 -13.11 -6.63 -10.11
N LEU A 55 -13.14 -7.27 -11.30
CA LEU A 55 -13.18 -8.72 -11.46
C LEU A 55 -11.79 -9.34 -11.71
N ARG A 56 -10.71 -8.52 -11.79
CA ARG A 56 -9.36 -9.07 -11.97
C ARG A 56 -8.79 -9.56 -10.64
N TYR A 57 -8.71 -10.87 -10.51
CA TYR A 57 -8.04 -11.58 -9.41
C TYR A 57 -6.49 -11.53 -9.50
N TYR A 58 -5.92 -10.89 -10.53
CA TYR A 58 -4.46 -10.81 -10.70
C TYR A 58 -3.88 -9.62 -9.92
N ASP A 59 -3.33 -9.89 -8.75
CA ASP A 59 -2.79 -8.96 -7.76
C ASP A 59 -1.30 -8.68 -7.97
N GLY A 60 -1.01 -7.90 -9.02
CA GLY A 60 0.30 -7.25 -9.21
C GLY A 60 1.50 -8.17 -9.43
N TYR A 61 2.69 -7.57 -9.40
CA TYR A 61 3.98 -8.27 -9.48
C TYR A 61 4.82 -7.88 -8.28
N GLU A 62 5.60 -8.80 -7.74
CA GLU A 62 6.51 -8.55 -6.62
C GLU A 62 7.91 -9.08 -6.96
N GLU A 63 8.95 -8.33 -6.63
CA GLU A 63 10.33 -8.75 -6.77
C GLU A 63 11.18 -8.14 -5.65
N MET A 64 12.11 -8.91 -5.09
CA MET A 64 13.08 -8.40 -4.12
C MET A 64 14.38 -7.99 -4.81
N THR A 65 14.92 -6.83 -4.46
CA THR A 65 16.18 -6.38 -5.03
C THR A 65 17.37 -7.24 -4.58
N GLY A 66 18.40 -7.31 -5.43
CA GLY A 66 19.73 -7.76 -5.02
C GLY A 66 20.38 -6.84 -3.99
N PRO A 67 21.55 -7.23 -3.43
CA PRO A 67 22.35 -6.40 -2.51
C PRO A 67 22.79 -5.06 -3.12
N ASP A 68 22.87 -4.98 -4.44
CA ASP A 68 23.21 -3.78 -5.21
C ASP A 68 21.97 -2.92 -5.55
N GLY A 69 20.82 -3.24 -4.97
CA GLY A 69 19.56 -2.54 -5.18
C GLY A 69 18.90 -2.83 -6.54
N ARG A 70 19.45 -3.72 -7.37
CA ARG A 70 18.88 -4.03 -8.69
C ARG A 70 17.70 -4.98 -8.59
N PHE A 71 16.71 -4.79 -9.45
CA PHE A 71 15.58 -5.70 -9.60
C PHE A 71 15.25 -5.92 -11.08
N ARG A 72 14.55 -7.02 -11.37
CA ARG A 72 14.02 -7.32 -12.70
C ARG A 72 12.70 -8.05 -12.60
N PHE A 73 11.67 -7.45 -13.18
CA PHE A 73 10.40 -8.10 -13.46
C PHE A 73 10.41 -8.64 -14.88
N GLY A 74 10.09 -9.92 -15.04
CA GLY A 74 9.81 -10.55 -16.32
C GLY A 74 8.33 -10.86 -16.48
N GLN A 75 7.90 -11.09 -17.73
CA GLN A 75 6.56 -11.62 -18.04
C GLN A 75 5.41 -10.73 -17.51
N ILE A 76 5.59 -9.41 -17.60
CA ILE A 76 4.63 -8.42 -17.10
C ILE A 76 3.58 -8.17 -18.18
N LYS A 77 2.31 -8.15 -17.82
CA LYS A 77 1.27 -7.76 -18.77
C LYS A 77 1.44 -6.28 -19.16
N PRO A 78 1.11 -5.91 -20.40
CA PRO A 78 1.07 -4.51 -20.78
C PRO A 78 0.01 -3.77 -19.97
N GLY A 79 0.32 -2.56 -19.51
CA GLY A 79 -0.59 -1.82 -18.65
C GLY A 79 0.08 -0.70 -17.87
N ARG A 80 -0.75 0.01 -17.10
CA ARG A 80 -0.33 1.06 -16.18
C ARG A 80 -0.25 0.49 -14.77
N TYR A 81 0.89 0.69 -14.13
CA TYR A 81 1.18 0.20 -12.80
C TYR A 81 1.59 1.34 -11.87
N ARG A 82 1.13 1.26 -10.63
CA ARG A 82 1.70 2.00 -9.50
C ARG A 82 2.83 1.17 -8.92
N VAL A 83 3.97 1.80 -8.68
CA VAL A 83 5.07 1.17 -7.95
C VAL A 83 4.77 1.33 -6.46
N GLU A 84 4.98 0.26 -5.71
CA GLU A 84 4.85 0.21 -4.26
C GLU A 84 6.08 -0.52 -3.68
N THR A 85 6.26 -0.44 -2.36
CA THR A 85 7.24 -1.28 -1.66
C THR A 85 6.56 -1.99 -0.49
N ALA A 86 6.95 -3.24 -0.27
CA ALA A 86 6.47 -4.06 0.84
C ALA A 86 7.47 -4.13 2.00
N THR A 87 8.59 -3.43 1.88
CA THR A 87 9.65 -3.50 2.89
C THR A 87 9.30 -2.62 4.09
N ARG A 88 9.10 -3.25 5.25
CA ARG A 88 8.87 -2.56 6.53
C ARG A 88 9.92 -1.49 6.78
N GLY A 89 9.50 -0.33 7.25
CA GLY A 89 10.38 0.80 7.55
C GLY A 89 10.75 1.64 6.32
N LEU A 90 10.26 1.30 5.12
CA LEU A 90 10.56 2.01 3.89
C LEU A 90 9.26 2.40 3.17
N ARG A 91 9.31 3.58 2.54
CA ARG A 91 8.29 4.07 1.61
C ARG A 91 8.96 4.47 0.30
N LEU A 92 8.17 4.65 -0.75
CA LEU A 92 8.66 5.39 -1.91
C LEU A 92 8.85 6.87 -1.55
N ALA A 93 9.93 7.46 -2.06
CA ALA A 93 10.21 8.88 -1.87
C ALA A 93 9.15 9.76 -2.57
N ALA A 94 8.58 9.27 -3.68
CA ALA A 94 7.50 9.93 -4.40
C ALA A 94 6.56 8.91 -5.05
N VAL A 95 5.33 9.33 -5.36
CA VAL A 95 4.39 8.54 -6.16
C VAL A 95 5.05 8.20 -7.50
N THR A 96 5.23 6.91 -7.76
CA THR A 96 5.90 6.42 -8.96
C THR A 96 4.94 5.53 -9.74
N THR A 97 4.80 5.80 -11.03
CA THR A 97 3.98 5.00 -11.94
C THR A 97 4.78 4.60 -13.17
N VAL A 98 4.40 3.50 -13.80
CA VAL A 98 5.03 3.00 -15.02
C VAL A 98 3.96 2.49 -15.98
N ASN A 99 4.05 2.91 -17.23
CA ASN A 99 3.21 2.40 -18.32
C ASN A 99 4.07 1.49 -19.21
N LEU A 100 3.70 0.22 -19.34
CA LEU A 100 4.43 -0.79 -20.10
C LEU A 100 3.64 -1.19 -21.35
N ARG A 101 4.30 -1.12 -22.52
CA ARG A 101 3.70 -1.53 -23.80
C ARG A 101 3.92 -3.02 -24.06
N ALA A 102 3.11 -3.57 -24.96
CA ALA A 102 3.20 -4.95 -25.42
C ALA A 102 4.61 -5.30 -25.93
N GLY A 103 5.26 -6.28 -25.31
CA GLY A 103 6.62 -6.73 -25.64
C GLY A 103 7.74 -5.76 -25.24
N GLU A 104 7.43 -4.69 -24.49
CA GLU A 104 8.43 -3.69 -24.11
C GLU A 104 9.49 -4.27 -23.18
N LYS A 105 10.77 -3.95 -23.43
CA LYS A 105 11.88 -4.25 -22.51
C LYS A 105 12.47 -2.96 -21.94
N ARG A 106 11.92 -2.49 -20.81
CA ARG A 106 12.37 -1.26 -20.17
C ARG A 106 13.53 -1.53 -19.21
N ARG A 107 14.62 -0.78 -19.37
CA ARG A 107 15.83 -0.88 -18.54
C ARG A 107 16.14 0.46 -17.87
N GLY A 108 16.91 0.42 -16.80
CA GLY A 108 17.39 1.62 -16.11
C GLY A 108 16.30 2.39 -15.36
N PHE A 109 15.18 1.75 -15.02
CA PHE A 109 14.14 2.37 -14.21
C PHE A 109 14.68 2.67 -12.81
N LYS A 110 14.47 3.88 -12.31
CA LYS A 110 15.00 4.33 -11.02
C LYS A 110 13.86 4.47 -10.03
N VAL A 111 14.00 3.80 -8.90
CA VAL A 111 13.10 3.93 -7.75
C VAL A 111 13.92 4.53 -6.61
N ARG A 112 13.36 5.49 -5.88
CA ARG A 112 13.97 6.02 -4.66
C ARG A 112 13.09 5.69 -3.48
N VAL A 113 13.70 5.18 -2.41
CA VAL A 113 13.00 4.95 -1.15
C VAL A 113 13.42 5.99 -0.11
N ALA A 114 12.58 6.15 0.89
CA ALA A 114 12.89 6.91 2.09
C ALA A 114 12.43 6.08 3.31
N PRO A 115 12.93 6.37 4.52
CA PRO A 115 12.35 5.82 5.74
C PRO A 115 10.84 6.08 5.77
N SER A 116 10.08 5.05 6.19
CA SER A 116 8.66 5.22 6.47
C SER A 116 8.46 6.07 7.71
N PHE A 117 7.26 6.63 7.85
CA PHE A 117 6.91 7.39 9.03
C PHE A 117 6.47 6.44 10.14
N SER A 118 6.85 6.76 11.37
CA SER A 118 6.41 6.02 12.54
C SER A 118 5.89 6.93 13.62
N LEU A 119 4.82 6.52 14.29
CA LEU A 119 4.27 7.20 15.44
C LEU A 119 4.53 6.36 16.69
N CYS A 120 5.39 6.88 17.54
CA CYS A 120 5.63 6.37 18.88
C CYS A 120 5.08 7.34 19.91
N GLY A 121 4.81 6.88 21.13
CA GLY A 121 4.37 7.74 22.23
C GLY A 121 4.23 6.98 23.53
N ARG A 122 3.77 7.67 24.59
CA ARG A 122 3.44 7.07 25.88
C ARG A 122 2.10 7.57 26.38
N VAL A 123 1.32 6.67 26.97
CA VAL A 123 0.15 6.98 27.77
C VAL A 123 0.58 7.56 29.14
N THR A 124 0.10 8.76 29.44
CA THR A 124 0.27 9.42 30.75
C THR A 124 -1.09 9.77 31.35
N GLY A 125 -1.23 9.87 32.67
CA GLY A 125 -2.43 10.30 33.38
C GLY A 125 -2.09 11.33 34.45
N GLU A 126 -2.82 12.45 34.48
CA GLU A 126 -2.54 13.58 35.41
C GLU A 126 -1.09 14.11 35.30
N GLY A 127 -0.49 14.02 34.11
CA GLY A 127 0.90 14.41 33.86
C GLY A 127 1.94 13.38 34.32
N ALA A 128 1.54 12.24 34.89
CA ALA A 128 2.44 11.15 35.27
C ALA A 128 2.36 9.97 34.27
N SER A 129 3.48 9.28 34.04
CA SER A 129 3.46 8.04 33.27
C SER A 129 2.58 7.00 33.95
N ARG A 130 1.75 6.29 33.18
CA ARG A 130 1.00 5.15 33.70
C ARG A 130 1.56 3.85 33.16
N ASP A 131 1.95 2.98 34.08
CA ASP A 131 2.24 1.60 33.75
C ASP A 131 0.93 0.86 33.52
N GLY A 132 0.88 0.10 32.44
CA GLY A 132 -0.32 -0.61 32.02
C GLY A 132 -0.37 -0.79 30.51
N THR A 133 -1.13 -1.80 30.11
CA THR A 133 -1.45 -2.08 28.72
C THR A 133 -2.74 -1.38 28.35
N TYR A 134 -2.68 -0.45 27.41
CA TYR A 134 -3.80 0.36 26.95
C TYR A 134 -4.03 0.16 25.45
N ALA A 135 -5.29 0.17 25.03
CA ALA A 135 -5.65 0.09 23.61
C ALA A 135 -5.75 1.50 23.01
N VAL A 136 -4.72 1.98 22.32
CA VAL A 136 -4.75 3.25 21.60
C VAL A 136 -5.48 3.05 20.27
N SER A 137 -6.58 3.76 20.07
CA SER A 137 -7.27 3.88 18.80
C SER A 137 -6.69 5.02 17.99
N VAL A 138 -6.36 4.76 16.72
CA VAL A 138 -5.87 5.77 15.79
C VAL A 138 -6.82 5.88 14.61
N TYR A 139 -7.19 7.10 14.27
CA TYR A 139 -8.15 7.43 13.22
C TYR A 139 -7.47 8.31 12.19
N ARG A 140 -7.61 8.02 10.90
CA ARG A 140 -7.08 8.87 9.83
C ARG A 140 -8.12 9.91 9.45
N LEU A 141 -7.75 11.18 9.41
CA LEU A 141 -8.59 12.25 8.87
C LEU A 141 -8.51 12.24 7.34
N ILE A 142 -9.68 12.25 6.68
CA ILE A 142 -9.80 12.58 5.26
C ILE A 142 -10.32 14.03 5.17
N PRO A 143 -9.44 15.03 4.93
CA PRO A 143 -9.81 16.45 4.97
C PRO A 143 -10.94 16.79 4.00
N GLU A 144 -10.95 16.15 2.82
CA GLU A 144 -11.90 16.43 1.74
C GLU A 144 -13.35 16.22 2.15
N TYR A 145 -13.60 15.26 3.04
CA TYR A 145 -14.95 14.93 3.53
C TYR A 145 -15.14 15.26 5.01
N SER A 146 -14.10 15.77 5.69
CA SER A 146 -14.11 15.98 7.15
C SER A 146 -14.52 14.74 7.94
N VAL A 147 -14.16 13.55 7.44
CA VAL A 147 -14.47 12.26 8.09
C VAL A 147 -13.23 11.60 8.65
N LEU A 148 -13.45 10.83 9.71
CA LEU A 148 -12.45 9.95 10.28
C LEU A 148 -12.65 8.56 9.71
N THR A 149 -11.64 8.06 9.02
CA THR A 149 -11.61 6.71 8.45
C THR A 149 -10.57 5.85 9.16
N GLN A 150 -10.59 4.55 8.88
CA GLN A 150 -9.58 3.55 9.28
C GLN A 150 -9.18 3.64 10.75
N ARG A 151 -9.90 2.88 11.59
CA ARG A 151 -9.52 2.69 12.99
C ARG A 151 -8.46 1.61 13.08
N HIS A 152 -7.25 2.00 13.42
CA HIS A 152 -6.21 1.07 13.86
C HIS A 152 -6.21 0.99 15.38
N PHE A 153 -5.95 -0.21 15.90
CA PHE A 153 -5.75 -0.43 17.33
C PHE A 153 -4.30 -0.76 17.57
N LEU A 154 -3.68 -0.03 18.49
CA LEU A 154 -2.35 -0.28 18.99
C LEU A 154 -2.46 -0.63 20.45
N THR A 155 -1.70 -1.64 20.88
CA THR A 155 -1.61 -2.00 22.28
C THR A 155 -0.30 -1.45 22.82
N THR A 156 -0.35 -0.65 23.89
CA THR A 156 0.87 -0.19 24.55
C THR A 156 1.61 -1.37 25.19
N ARG A 157 2.91 -1.21 25.38
CA ARG A 157 3.70 -2.02 26.30
C ARG A 157 3.25 -1.78 27.74
N THR A 158 3.75 -2.60 28.65
CA THR A 158 3.48 -2.49 30.10
C THR A 158 3.96 -1.17 30.71
N ASP A 159 4.91 -0.48 30.09
CA ASP A 159 5.38 0.85 30.50
C ASP A 159 4.59 2.01 29.84
N GLY A 160 3.41 1.70 29.29
CA GLY A 160 2.52 2.65 28.62
C GLY A 160 3.02 3.15 27.26
N ARG A 161 4.17 2.69 26.76
CA ARG A 161 4.72 3.15 25.47
C ARG A 161 4.16 2.37 24.28
N PHE A 162 3.97 3.04 23.15
CA PHE A 162 3.59 2.41 21.87
C PHE A 162 4.50 2.87 20.74
N LEU A 163 4.54 2.07 19.67
CA LEU A 163 5.19 2.36 18.39
C LEU A 163 4.31 1.80 17.28
N TRP A 164 4.00 2.64 16.29
CA TRP A 164 3.34 2.28 15.06
C TRP A 164 4.23 2.67 13.89
N GLU A 165 4.69 1.68 13.14
CA GLU A 165 5.53 1.88 11.96
C GLU A 165 4.71 1.90 10.67
N ASP A 166 5.33 2.35 9.59
CA ASP A 166 4.77 2.32 8.23
C ASP A 166 3.49 3.15 8.06
N MET A 167 3.47 4.31 8.70
CA MET A 167 2.37 5.26 8.55
C MET A 167 2.44 6.00 7.21
N GLU A 168 1.28 6.20 6.62
CA GLU A 168 1.12 7.08 5.47
C GLU A 168 1.16 8.56 5.92
N PRO A 169 1.63 9.48 5.07
CA PRO A 169 1.44 10.90 5.31
C PRO A 169 -0.04 11.26 5.39
N ALA A 170 -0.49 11.75 6.55
CA ALA A 170 -1.84 12.27 6.77
C ALA A 170 -1.95 12.94 8.14
N ALA A 171 -3.08 13.59 8.37
CA ALA A 171 -3.53 13.93 9.72
C ALA A 171 -4.23 12.71 10.35
N TYR A 172 -3.90 12.44 11.60
CA TYR A 172 -4.46 11.36 12.40
C TYR A 172 -5.00 11.91 13.73
N TYR A 173 -5.98 11.23 14.32
CA TYR A 173 -6.48 11.46 15.67
C TYR A 173 -6.20 10.25 16.54
N LEU A 174 -5.73 10.50 17.76
CA LEU A 174 -5.43 9.46 18.76
C LEU A 174 -6.42 9.50 19.92
N SER A 175 -6.84 8.32 20.36
CA SER A 175 -7.73 8.12 21.52
C SER A 175 -7.32 6.85 22.28
N ALA A 176 -7.51 6.82 23.61
CA ALA A 176 -7.20 5.65 24.44
C ALA A 176 -8.30 5.46 25.51
N PRO A 177 -8.63 4.24 25.97
CA PRO A 177 -9.87 3.90 26.69
C PRO A 177 -10.30 4.80 27.85
N ALA A 178 -9.38 5.52 28.49
CA ALA A 178 -9.70 6.51 29.51
C ALA A 178 -10.45 7.74 28.94
N ASN A 179 -10.23 8.12 27.67
CA ASN A 179 -10.94 9.19 27.00
C ASN A 179 -12.27 8.70 26.41
N ARG A 180 -13.27 8.53 27.28
CA ARG A 180 -14.62 8.11 26.83
C ARG A 180 -15.30 9.12 25.89
N ARG A 181 -14.72 10.30 25.68
CA ARG A 181 -15.19 11.34 24.75
C ARG A 181 -14.15 11.59 23.67
N PHE A 182 -14.53 11.31 22.43
CA PHE A 182 -13.70 11.56 21.25
C PHE A 182 -13.36 13.06 21.06
N SER A 183 -14.13 13.97 21.65
CA SER A 183 -13.87 15.42 21.64
C SER A 183 -12.54 15.83 22.28
N GLU A 184 -11.89 14.92 23.01
CA GLU A 184 -10.58 15.12 23.64
C GLU A 184 -9.45 14.37 22.88
N ALA A 185 -9.74 13.86 21.67
CA ALA A 185 -8.74 13.22 20.83
C ALA A 185 -7.71 14.23 20.32
N GLN A 186 -6.43 13.83 20.33
CA GLN A 186 -5.33 14.66 19.86
C GLN A 186 -5.12 14.47 18.35
N GLN A 187 -5.09 15.57 17.60
CA GLN A 187 -4.67 15.55 16.20
C GLN A 187 -3.14 15.53 16.10
N VAL A 188 -2.63 14.73 15.17
CA VAL A 188 -1.22 14.53 14.90
C VAL A 188 -1.00 14.47 13.39
N THR A 189 -0.07 15.25 12.84
CA THR A 189 0.22 15.26 11.40
C THR A 189 1.51 14.49 11.12
N VAL A 190 1.40 13.42 10.34
CA VAL A 190 2.51 12.57 9.90
C VAL A 190 2.92 13.00 8.49
N GLY A 191 4.19 13.33 8.25
CA GLY A 191 4.66 13.72 6.91
C GLY A 191 6.10 14.26 6.86
N GLU A 192 6.46 14.88 5.74
CA GLU A 192 7.78 15.49 5.57
C GLU A 192 7.93 16.75 6.44
N GLY A 193 9.09 16.93 7.07
CA GLY A 193 9.36 18.01 8.02
C GLY A 193 8.95 17.71 9.47
N THR A 194 8.44 16.52 9.79
CA THR A 194 8.18 16.15 11.18
C THR A 194 9.50 15.88 11.94
N PRO A 195 9.68 16.38 13.18
CA PRO A 195 10.95 16.28 13.90
C PRO A 195 11.42 14.84 14.11
N ALA A 196 12.61 14.49 13.63
CA ALA A 196 13.19 13.17 13.85
C ALA A 196 13.37 12.88 15.36
N GLY A 197 12.54 12.00 15.92
CA GLY A 197 12.67 11.52 17.29
C GLY A 197 11.39 10.90 17.84
N CYS A 198 11.52 9.87 18.67
CA CYS A 198 10.41 9.30 19.43
C CYS A 198 10.13 10.12 20.68
N SER A 199 9.44 11.25 20.55
CA SER A 199 8.88 11.92 21.72
C SER A 199 7.62 12.75 21.44
N PRO A 200 6.45 12.12 21.52
CA PRO A 200 5.23 12.79 21.95
C PRO A 200 4.62 12.12 23.19
N GLU A 201 4.38 12.89 24.24
CA GLU A 201 3.54 12.46 25.35
C GLU A 201 2.08 12.54 24.90
N VAL A 202 1.37 11.41 24.90
CA VAL A 202 -0.09 11.43 24.78
C VAL A 202 -0.63 11.56 26.20
N GLN A 203 -1.06 12.77 26.55
CA GLN A 203 -1.71 13.02 27.84
C GLN A 203 -3.11 12.44 27.82
N LEU A 204 -3.33 11.38 28.61
CA LEU A 204 -4.67 10.92 28.94
C LEU A 204 -5.15 11.71 30.14
N GLN A 205 -6.03 12.67 29.90
CA GLN A 205 -6.76 13.29 30.99
C GLN A 205 -7.92 12.38 31.38
N SER A 206 -7.92 11.92 32.63
CA SER A 206 -9.17 11.56 33.31
C SER A 206 -9.68 12.81 34.01
N SER A 207 -10.19 13.80 33.28
CA SER A 207 -10.85 14.91 33.97
C SER A 207 -12.30 14.53 34.25
N SER A 208 -12.62 14.29 35.52
CA SER A 208 -13.84 14.91 36.03
C SER A 208 -13.66 16.42 35.85
N CYS A 209 -14.36 16.97 34.85
CA CYS A 209 -14.51 18.39 34.53
C CYS A 209 -13.24 19.14 34.07
N TRP A 210 -13.20 19.38 32.75
CA TRP A 210 -12.58 20.49 32.00
C TRP A 210 -11.07 20.72 32.13
N VAL A 211 -10.34 20.53 31.02
CA VAL A 211 -9.30 21.41 30.42
C VAL A 211 -8.58 20.61 29.31
N GLN A 212 -8.42 21.17 28.11
CA GLN A 212 -7.64 20.57 27.00
C GLN A 212 -6.20 21.10 26.96
N ARG A 213 -5.19 20.24 26.65
CA ARG A 213 -3.96 20.69 25.95
C ARG A 213 -3.15 19.57 25.27
N ILE A 214 -2.54 19.93 24.14
CA ILE A 214 -1.84 19.07 23.15
C ILE A 214 -0.35 19.44 23.07
N LEU A 215 0.57 18.47 23.12
CA LEU A 215 1.90 18.53 22.50
C LEU A 215 2.37 17.14 22.05
N GLY A 216 2.87 17.01 20.82
CA GLY A 216 3.52 15.77 20.37
C GLY A 216 4.41 15.93 19.13
N GLN A 217 5.58 15.29 19.11
CA GLN A 217 6.51 15.15 17.96
C GLN A 217 6.53 13.71 17.39
N ILE A 218 6.88 13.53 16.12
CA ILE A 218 6.84 12.23 15.40
C ILE A 218 8.14 12.03 14.63
N GLY A 219 8.77 10.86 14.77
CA GLY A 219 10.06 10.52 14.15
C GLY A 219 9.98 9.61 12.92
N ALA A 220 11.11 9.48 12.24
CA ALA A 220 11.36 8.40 11.28
C ALA A 220 11.78 7.13 12.02
N SER A 221 11.42 5.96 11.49
CA SER A 221 11.83 4.66 12.04
C SER A 221 13.36 4.52 11.98
N VAL A 222 13.97 4.22 13.14
CA VAL A 222 15.43 4.05 13.32
C VAL A 222 15.95 2.82 12.59
#